data_AF-A0A955VPQ8-F1
#
_entry.id   AF-A0A955VPQ8-F1
#
_cell.length_a   1.000
_cell.length_b   1.000
_cell.length_c   1.000
_cell.angle_alpha   90.00
_cell.angle_beta   90.00
_cell.angle_gamma   90.00
#
_symmetry.space_group_name_H-M   'P 1'
#
loop_
_entity.id
_entity.type
_entity.pdbx_description
1 polymer ?
#
loop_
_entity_poly.entity_id
_entity_poly.type
_entity_poly.pdbx_seq_one_letter_code
_entity_poly.pdbx_strand_id
1 'polypeptide(L)' 'KPFKEAKEEWVSTFERDYIFNLLKKNNMNISHAAREADIDRKYFRKLMKKYGIEATDTDDD' A
#
# COMPACT_ATOMS: atom_id res chain seq x y z
N LYS A 1 8.62 -15.49 -19.94
CA LYS A 1 9.17 -14.60 -18.90
C LYS A 1 10.18 -15.38 -18.05
N PRO A 2 11.41 -14.90 -17.85
CA PRO A 2 12.34 -15.42 -16.84
C PRO A 2 11.70 -15.45 -15.44
N PHE A 3 12.19 -16.35 -14.58
CA PHE A 3 11.70 -16.50 -13.20
C PHE A 3 11.70 -15.18 -12.42
N LYS A 4 12.75 -14.37 -12.58
CA LYS A 4 12.89 -13.07 -11.91
C LYS A 4 11.74 -12.13 -12.26
N GLU A 5 11.40 -11.98 -13.54
CA GLU A 5 10.30 -11.13 -13.99
C GLU A 5 8.94 -11.64 -13.49
N ALA A 6 8.70 -12.95 -13.57
CA ALA A 6 7.45 -13.54 -13.09
C ALA A 6 7.28 -13.34 -11.57
N LYS A 7 8.36 -13.48 -10.81
CA LYS A 7 8.36 -13.22 -9.36
C LYS A 7 8.09 -11.74 -9.06
N GLU A 8 8.75 -10.83 -9.77
CA GLU A 8 8.56 -9.38 -9.59
C GLU A 8 7.12 -8.95 -9.88
N GLU A 9 6.51 -9.48 -10.94
CA GLU A 9 5.11 -9.23 -11.29
C GLU A 9 4.14 -9.76 -10.23
N TRP A 10 4.39 -10.97 -9.70
CA TRP A 10 3.58 -11.57 -8.65
C TRP A 10 3.66 -10.77 -7.34
N VAL A 11 4.88 -10.43 -6.91
CA VAL A 11 5.11 -9.61 -5.71
C VAL A 11 4.47 -8.23 -5.87
N SER A 12 4.60 -7.62 -7.05
CA SER A 12 4.01 -6.31 -7.36
C SER A 12 2.49 -6.33 -7.22
N THR A 13 1.85 -7.38 -7.74
CA THR A 13 0.39 -7.57 -7.64
C THR A 13 -0.05 -7.78 -6.20
N PHE A 14 0.65 -8.67 -5.47
CA PHE A 14 0.38 -8.92 -4.06
C PHE A 14 0.53 -7.65 -3.21
N GLU A 15 1.62 -6.91 -3.37
CA GLU A 15 1.92 -5.72 -2.57
C GLU A 15 0.88 -4.61 -2.83
N ARG A 16 0.46 -4.39 -4.08
CA ARG A 16 -0.62 -3.45 -4.42
C ARG A 16 -1.93 -3.84 -3.73
N ASP A 17 -2.34 -5.09 -3.88
CA ASP A 17 -3.64 -5.55 -3.39
C ASP A 17 -3.67 -5.56 -1.85
N TYR A 18 -2.55 -5.89 -1.21
CA TYR A 18 -2.38 -5.80 0.25
C TYR A 18 -2.60 -4.37 0.75
N ILE A 19 -1.88 -3.39 0.18
CA ILE A 19 -1.97 -1.98 0.59
C ILE A 19 -3.38 -1.44 0.39
N PHE A 20 -4.01 -1.74 -0.75
CA PHE A 20 -5.36 -1.29 -1.04
C PHE A 20 -6.42 -1.89 -0.11
N ASN A 21 -6.30 -3.18 0.21
CA ASN A 21 -7.22 -3.85 1.14
C ASN A 21 -7.07 -3.30 2.56
N LEU A 22 -5.85 -3.00 2.99
CA LEU A 22 -5.61 -2.44 4.32
C LEU A 22 -6.16 -1.03 4.45
N LEU A 23 -6.03 -0.20 3.40
CA LEU A 23 -6.69 1.11 3.32
C LEU A 23 -8.20 0.95 3.42
N LYS A 24 -8.81 0.07 2.63
CA LYS A 24 -10.26 -0.18 2.69
C LYS A 24 -10.72 -0.63 4.07
N LYS A 25 -9.99 -1.55 4.70
CA LYS A 25 -10.28 -2.06 6.05
C LYS A 25 -10.25 -0.95 7.10
N ASN A 26 -9.38 0.04 6.92
CA ASN A 26 -9.21 1.18 7.82
C ASN A 26 -9.93 2.44 7.31
N ASN A 27 -10.99 2.32 6.52
CA ASN A 27 -11.79 3.45 6.03
C ASN A 27 -10.97 4.53 5.30
N MET A 28 -9.96 4.11 4.52
CA MET A 28 -8.99 4.98 3.84
C MET A 28 -8.09 5.78 4.79
N ASN A 29 -8.09 5.52 6.10
CA ASN A 29 -7.17 6.14 7.05
C ASN A 29 -5.76 5.55 6.90
N ILE A 30 -4.84 6.38 6.37
CA ILE A 30 -3.46 5.98 6.09
C ILE A 30 -2.70 5.65 7.37
N SER A 31 -2.92 6.43 8.44
CA SER A 31 -2.22 6.26 9.73
C SER A 31 -2.58 4.93 10.40
N HIS A 32 -3.86 4.56 10.38
CA HIS A 32 -4.36 3.31 10.91
C HIS A 32 -3.91 2.12 10.07
N ALA A 33 -3.99 2.21 8.73
CA ALA A 33 -3.51 1.16 7.83
C ALA A 33 -1.99 0.92 8.02
N ALA A 34 -1.18 1.98 8.08
CA ALA A 34 0.26 1.85 8.31
C ALA A 34 0.57 1.16 9.65
N ARG A 35 -0.14 1.55 10.72
CA ARG A 35 -0.01 0.93 12.04
C ARG A 35 -0.42 -0.54 12.05
N GLU A 36 -1.49 -0.90 11.34
CA GLU A 36 -1.93 -2.29 11.22
C GLU A 36 -0.93 -3.14 10.43
N ALA A 37 -0.28 -2.58 9.40
CA ALA A 37 0.79 -3.23 8.66
C ALA A 37 2.12 -3.30 9.42
N ASP A 38 2.21 -2.69 10.60
CA ASP A 38 3.45 -2.55 11.37
C ASP A 38 4.58 -1.87 10.56
N ILE A 39 4.22 -0.88 9.74
CA ILE A 39 5.18 -0.07 8.98
C ILE A 39 4.92 1.42 9.18
N ASP A 40 5.96 2.23 8.97
CA ASP A 40 5.81 3.66 9.12
C ASP A 40 4.92 4.28 8.03
N ARG A 41 4.18 5.33 8.38
CA ARG A 41 3.25 6.04 7.48
C ARG A 41 3.94 6.56 6.21
N LYS A 42 5.20 6.98 6.30
CA LYS A 42 5.96 7.54 5.16
C LYS A 42 6.29 6.43 4.16
N TYR A 43 6.68 5.26 4.63
CA TYR A 43 6.89 4.09 3.79
C TYR A 43 5.57 3.57 3.21
N PHE A 44 4.49 3.54 3.98
CA PHE A 44 3.16 3.18 3.48
C PHE A 44 2.73 4.10 2.31
N ARG A 45 2.90 5.43 2.45
CA ARG A 45 2.65 6.40 1.36
C ARG A 45 3.57 6.18 0.15
N LYS A 46 4.82 5.77 0.37
CA LYS A 46 5.75 5.43 -0.73
C LYS A 46 5.24 4.21 -1.51
N LEU A 47 4.70 3.19 -0.84
CA LEU A 47 4.07 2.04 -1.48
C LEU A 47 2.81 2.46 -2.26
N MET A 48 1.95 3.29 -1.68
CA MET A 48 0.79 3.85 -2.39
C MET A 48 1.20 4.56 -3.69
N LYS A 49 2.22 5.43 -3.62
CA LYS A 49 2.76 6.13 -4.80
C LYS A 49 3.36 5.18 -5.82
N LYS A 50 4.10 4.15 -5.38
CA LYS A 50 4.67 3.10 -6.24
C LYS A 50 3.59 2.39 -7.05
N TYR A 51 2.41 2.21 -6.47
CA TYR A 51 1.28 1.49 -7.07
C TYR A 51 0.16 2.36 -7.64
N GLY A 52 0.32 3.70 -7.62
CA GLY A 52 -0.70 4.62 -8.13
C GLY A 52 -2.00 4.60 -7.31
N ILE A 53 -1.91 4.33 -6.01
CA ILE A 53 -3.07 4.33 -5.10
C ILE A 53 -3.23 5.75 -4.54
N GLU A 54 -4.35 6.39 -4.86
CA GLU A 54 -4.72 7.68 -4.30
C GLU A 54 -5.69 7.47 -3.13
N ALA A 55 -5.42 8.12 -2.00
CA ALA A 55 -6.35 8.22 -0.88
C ALA A 55 -6.44 9.69 -0.49
N THR A 56 -7.66 10.17 -0.28
CA THR A 56 -7.90 11.48 0.34
C THR A 56 -7.48 11.37 1.79
N ASP A 57 -6.36 11.98 2.14
CA ASP A 57 -5.91 12.03 3.52
C ASP A 57 -6.83 12.99 4.27
N THR A 58 -7.71 12.44 5.12
CA THR A 58 -8.56 13.24 6.00
C THR A 58 -7.83 13.73 7.25
N ASP A 59 -6.52 13.44 7.37
CA ASP A 59 -5.70 13.69 8.56
C ASP A 59 -4.64 14.79 8.34
N ASP A 60 -4.71 15.57 7.25
CA ASP A 60 -3.92 16.80 7.08
C ASP A 60 -4.62 17.96 7.82
N ASP A 61 -4.50 17.95 9.15
CA ASP A 61 -4.47 19.15 10.01
C ASP A 61 -3.01 19.58 10.25
#